data_AF-A0A843F2J4-F1
#
_entry.id   AF-A0A843F2J4-F1
#
_cell.length_a   1.000
_cell.length_b   1.000
_cell.length_c   1.000
_cell.angle_alpha   90.00
_cell.angle_beta   90.00
_cell.angle_gamma   90.00
#
_symmetry.space_group_name_H-M   'P 1'
#
loop_
_entity.id
_entity.type
_entity.pdbx_description
1 polymer ?
#
loop_
_entity_poly.entity_id
_entity_poly.type
_entity_poly.pdbx_seq_one_letter_code
_entity_poly.pdbx_strand_id
1 'polypeptide(L)'
;MFLVIRVRGTTGVIQKVADTLHMLRLNRINHAVLVEENPSFEGMLQKSKDYITWGEIDAELLAEIIAKRGRIEGNNKVTDEFVAENSDYKDIA
;
A
#
# COMPACT_ATOMS: atom_id res chain seq x y z
N MET A 1 0.54 6.22 10.37
CA MET A 1 0.25 5.81 8.98
C MET A 1 0.26 4.29 8.91
N PHE A 2 -0.70 3.67 8.22
CA PHE A 2 -0.79 2.20 8.17
C PHE A 2 -0.30 1.65 6.84
N LEU A 3 0.49 0.58 6.90
CA LEU A 3 0.75 -0.28 5.75
C LEU A 3 -0.31 -1.38 5.71
N VAL A 4 -1.04 -1.46 4.61
CA VAL A 4 -2.13 -2.43 4.42
C VAL A 4 -1.75 -3.40 3.32
N ILE A 5 -1.79 -4.70 3.61
CA ILE A 5 -1.43 -5.76 2.67
C ILE A 5 -2.62 -6.70 2.48
N ARG A 6 -2.93 -7.02 1.23
CA ARG A 6 -3.92 -8.05 0.90
C ARG A 6 -3.32 -9.44 0.93
N VAL A 7 -3.76 -10.27 1.87
CA VAL A 7 -3.25 -11.64 2.06
C VAL A 7 -4.12 -12.66 1.32
N ARG A 8 -5.44 -12.45 1.25
CA ARG A 8 -6.37 -13.38 0.59
C ARG A 8 -6.73 -12.98 -0.84
N GLY A 9 -7.01 -13.99 -1.65
CA GLY A 9 -7.42 -13.87 -3.05
C GLY A 9 -8.78 -13.21 -3.27
N THR A 10 -9.22 -13.20 -4.53
CA THR A 10 -10.51 -12.64 -4.97
C THR A 10 -11.63 -13.68 -4.99
N THR A 11 -11.31 -14.97 -4.88
CA THR A 11 -12.27 -16.06 -4.91
C THR A 11 -13.10 -16.12 -3.63
N GLY A 12 -14.42 -16.16 -3.75
CA GLY A 12 -15.33 -16.24 -2.61
C GLY A 12 -15.38 -14.98 -1.73
N VAL A 13 -14.89 -13.84 -2.23
CA VAL A 13 -14.99 -12.56 -1.51
C VAL A 13 -16.40 -12.00 -1.64
N ILE A 14 -16.97 -11.55 -0.52
CA ILE A 14 -18.26 -10.85 -0.52
C ILE A 14 -18.13 -9.57 -1.34
N GLN A 15 -19.06 -9.31 -2.26
CA GLN A 15 -18.99 -8.17 -3.19
C GLN A 15 -18.73 -6.83 -2.49
N LYS A 16 -19.43 -6.55 -1.38
CA LYS A 16 -19.22 -5.32 -0.59
C LYS A 16 -17.79 -5.16 -0.04
N VAL A 17 -17.12 -6.27 0.27
CA VAL A 17 -15.72 -6.26 0.73
C VAL A 17 -14.77 -6.13 -0.45
N ALA A 18 -15.07 -6.79 -1.57
CA ALA A 18 -14.31 -6.64 -2.81
C ALA A 18 -14.29 -5.18 -3.28
N ASP A 19 -15.44 -4.50 -3.24
CA ASP A 19 -15.54 -3.06 -3.57
C ASP A 19 -14.70 -2.20 -2.62
N THR A 20 -14.71 -2.54 -1.32
CA THR A 20 -13.91 -1.82 -0.31
C THR A 20 -12.41 -2.00 -0.56
N LEU A 21 -11.96 -3.22 -0.86
CA LEU A 21 -10.58 -3.51 -1.25
C LEU A 21 -10.18 -2.79 -2.54
N HIS A 22 -11.11 -2.68 -3.50
CA HIS A 22 -10.88 -1.96 -4.74
C HIS A 22 -10.72 -0.45 -4.51
N MET A 23 -11.54 0.15 -3.63
CA MET A 23 -11.41 1.56 -3.21
C MET A 23 -10.06 1.82 -2.52
N LEU A 24 -9.58 0.88 -1.71
CA LEU A 24 -8.25 0.91 -1.10
C LEU A 24 -7.10 0.59 -2.08
N ARG A 25 -7.39 0.42 -3.38
CA ARG A 25 -6.42 0.06 -4.44
C ARG A 25 -5.74 -1.31 -4.24
N LEU A 26 -6.34 -2.21 -3.45
CA LEU A 26 -5.84 -3.57 -3.19
C LEU A 26 -6.39 -4.59 -4.21
N ASN A 27 -5.90 -4.50 -5.44
CA ASN A 27 -6.42 -5.26 -6.58
C ASN A 27 -5.92 -6.72 -6.67
N ARG A 28 -4.73 -7.00 -6.14
CA ARG A 28 -4.06 -8.31 -6.24
C ARG A 28 -3.56 -8.79 -4.87
N ILE A 29 -3.35 -10.10 -4.74
CA ILE A 29 -2.71 -10.70 -3.57
C ILE A 29 -1.29 -10.13 -3.45
N ASN A 30 -0.84 -9.92 -2.21
CA ASN A 30 0.46 -9.33 -1.88
C ASN A 30 0.66 -7.90 -2.40
N HIS A 31 -0.43 -7.20 -2.74
CA HIS A 31 -0.39 -5.77 -2.98
C HIS A 31 -0.42 -5.04 -1.64
N ALA A 32 0.42 -4.02 -1.50
CA ALA A 32 0.54 -3.20 -0.31
C ALA A 32 0.21 -1.74 -0.64
N VAL A 33 -0.53 -1.07 0.24
CA VAL A 33 -0.92 0.34 0.10
C VAL A 33 -0.73 1.05 1.43
N LEU A 34 -0.21 2.28 1.38
CA LEU A 34 -0.14 3.17 2.54
C LEU A 34 -1.47 3.90 2.70
N VAL A 35 -2.00 3.89 3.91
CA VAL A 35 -3.28 4.51 4.24
C VAL A 35 -3.11 5.42 5.45
N GLU A 36 -3.66 6.62 5.34
CA GLU A 36 -3.68 7.59 6.44
C GLU A 36 -4.64 7.16 7.55
N GLU A 37 -4.36 7.62 8.77
CA GLU A 37 -5.22 7.37 9.91
C GLU A 37 -6.39 8.36 9.90
N ASN A 38 -7.53 7.90 9.39
CA ASN A 38 -8.78 8.65 9.35
C ASN A 38 -9.92 7.71 9.77
N PRO A 39 -10.92 8.17 10.54
CA PRO A 39 -12.11 7.37 10.89
C PRO A 39 -12.77 6.67 9.69
N SER A 40 -12.75 7.30 8.51
CA SER A 40 -13.30 6.72 7.28
C SER A 40 -12.49 5.51 6.81
N PHE A 41 -11.16 5.62 6.81
CA PHE A 41 -10.28 4.52 6.44
C PHE A 41 -10.28 3.41 7.48
N GLU A 42 -10.34 3.75 8.76
CA GLU A 42 -10.47 2.77 9.84
C GLU A 42 -11.72 1.89 9.66
N GLY A 43 -12.86 2.48 9.31
CA GLY A 43 -14.07 1.74 8.97
C GLY A 43 -13.89 0.79 7.76
N MET A 44 -13.17 1.24 6.73
CA MET A 44 -12.85 0.40 5.56
C MET A 44 -11.93 -0.76 5.91
N LEU A 45 -10.92 -0.53 6.76
CA LEU A 45 -10.00 -1.55 7.25
C LEU A 45 -10.75 -2.60 8.09
N GLN A 46 -11.55 -2.15 9.07
CA GLN A 46 -12.35 -3.04 9.91
C GLN A 46 -13.32 -3.91 9.09
N LYS A 47 -13.95 -3.34 8.07
CA LYS A 47 -14.85 -4.08 7.17
C LYS A 47 -14.13 -5.14 6.34
N SER A 48 -12.85 -4.96 6.05
CA SER A 48 -12.05 -5.85 5.18
C SER A 48 -11.05 -6.74 5.92
N LYS A 49 -11.00 -6.67 7.27
CA LYS A 49 -10.06 -7.37 8.16
C LYS A 49 -9.81 -8.85 7.90
N ASP A 50 -10.81 -9.58 7.42
CA ASP A 50 -10.66 -11.02 7.17
C ASP A 50 -9.84 -11.33 5.90
N TYR A 51 -9.53 -10.33 5.08
CA TYR A 51 -8.81 -10.45 3.81
C TYR A 51 -7.47 -9.71 3.78
N ILE A 52 -7.25 -8.78 4.70
CA ILE A 52 -6.08 -7.92 4.77
C ILE A 52 -5.37 -8.04 6.12
N THR A 53 -4.10 -7.70 6.13
CA THR A 53 -3.35 -7.42 7.35
C THR A 53 -2.88 -5.97 7.27
N TRP A 54 -2.98 -5.23 8.36
CA TRP A 54 -2.42 -3.89 8.44
C TRP A 54 -1.71 -3.66 9.77
N GLY A 55 -0.78 -2.71 9.76
CA GLY A 55 -0.04 -2.29 10.94
C GLY A 55 0.61 -0.93 10.70
N GLU A 56 1.06 -0.30 11.79
CA GLU A 56 1.86 0.91 11.70
C GLU A 56 3.22 0.59 11.07
N ILE A 57 3.77 1.55 10.33
CA ILE A 57 5.04 1.39 9.62
C ILE A 57 6.02 2.50 10.01
N ASP A 58 7.26 2.10 10.27
CA ASP A 58 8.37 3.01 10.52
C ASP A 58 8.93 3.58 9.21
N ALA A 59 9.50 4.80 9.28
CA ALA A 59 10.08 5.46 8.11
C ALA A 59 11.22 4.65 7.48
N GLU A 60 12.09 4.04 8.30
CA GLU A 60 13.19 3.19 7.82
C GLU A 60 12.67 1.98 7.03
N LEU A 61 11.62 1.32 7.53
CA LEU A 61 11.02 0.18 6.86
C LEU A 61 10.33 0.59 5.56
N LEU A 62 9.71 1.77 5.52
CA LEU A 62 9.12 2.32 4.32
C LEU A 62 10.17 2.58 3.23
N ALA A 63 11.29 3.20 3.59
CA ALA A 63 12.42 3.45 2.68
C ALA A 63 12.94 2.14 2.07
N GLU A 64 13.11 1.10 2.89
CA GLU A 64 13.52 -0.23 2.39
C GLU A 64 12.52 -0.84 1.40
N ILE A 65 11.22 -0.70 1.65
CA ILE A 65 10.17 -1.22 0.77
C ILE A 65 10.20 -0.50 -0.57
N ILE A 66 10.34 0.84 -0.56
CA ILE A 66 10.44 1.65 -1.77
C ILE A 66 11.69 1.27 -2.56
N ALA A 67 12.85 1.14 -1.91
CA ALA A 67 14.09 0.74 -2.58
C ALA A 67 14.00 -0.67 -3.20
N LYS A 68 13.37 -1.63 -2.51
CA LYS A 68 13.28 -3.03 -2.97
C LYS A 68 12.18 -3.27 -4.01
N ARG A 69 11.04 -2.58 -3.90
CA ARG A 69 9.81 -2.89 -4.66
C ARG A 69 9.21 -1.70 -5.42
N GLY A 70 9.67 -0.48 -5.15
CA GLY A 70 9.23 0.74 -5.83
C GLY A 70 9.49 0.64 -7.34
N ARG A 71 8.44 0.90 -8.11
CA ARG A 71 8.49 0.88 -9.57
C ARG A 71 7.79 2.10 -10.14
N ILE A 72 8.36 2.63 -11.21
CA ILE A 72 7.85 3.78 -11.96
C ILE A 72 7.12 3.26 -13.21
N GLU A 73 6.40 4.15 -13.89
CA GLU A 73 5.92 3.90 -15.24
C GLU A 73 7.05 3.35 -16.13
N GLY A 74 6.72 2.34 -16.94
CA GLY A 74 7.72 1.59 -17.71
C GLY A 74 8.44 0.49 -16.93
N ASN A 75 8.03 0.18 -15.69
CA ASN A 75 8.58 -0.90 -14.86
C ASN A 75 10.06 -0.69 -14.45
N ASN A 76 10.51 0.56 -14.47
CA ASN A 76 11.83 0.95 -13.98
C ASN A 76 11.85 1.00 -12.45
N LYS A 77 13.00 0.70 -11.83
CA LYS A 77 13.17 0.79 -10.37
C LYS A 77 13.21 2.26 -9.95
N VAL A 78 12.64 2.55 -8.78
CA VAL A 78 12.82 3.85 -8.12
C VAL A 78 14.26 3.93 -7.60
N THR A 79 15.00 4.95 -8.00
CA THR A 79 16.34 5.29 -7.51
C THR A 79 16.29 6.63 -6.79
N ASP A 80 17.28 6.90 -5.93
CA ASP A 80 17.39 8.20 -5.23
C ASP A 80 17.48 9.37 -6.22
N GLU A 81 18.18 9.16 -7.35
CA GLU A 81 18.26 10.11 -8.47
C GLU A 81 16.87 10.46 -9.01
N PHE A 82 16.01 9.46 -9.19
CA PHE A 82 14.64 9.69 -9.67
C PHE A 82 13.80 10.45 -8.64
N VAL A 83 13.98 10.17 -7.35
CA VAL A 83 13.27 10.88 -6.27
C VAL A 83 13.70 12.34 -6.21
N ALA A 84 15.00 12.62 -6.32
CA ALA A 84 15.54 13.98 -6.33
C ALA A 84 15.06 14.83 -7.51
N GLU A 85 14.86 14.20 -8.67
CA GLU A 85 14.41 14.90 -9.89
C GLU A 85 12.89 15.11 -9.95
N ASN A 86 12.10 14.22 -9.34
CA ASN A 86 10.64 14.17 -9.54
C ASN A 86 9.83 14.46 -8.27
N SER A 87 10.48 14.74 -7.14
CA SER A 87 9.81 15.05 -5.88
C SER A 87 10.53 16.16 -5.11
N ASP A 88 9.89 16.68 -4.07
CA ASP A 88 10.48 17.69 -3.17
C ASP A 88 11.54 17.10 -2.22
N TYR A 89 11.80 15.78 -2.30
CA TYR A 89 12.71 15.05 -1.41
C TYR A 89 14.04 14.72 -2.12
N LYS A 90 15.13 14.64 -1.36
CA LYS A 90 16.49 14.44 -1.90
C LYS A 90 16.84 12.98 -2.17
N ASP A 91 16.25 12.06 -1.41
CA ASP A 91 16.59 10.66 -1.32
C ASP A 91 15.40 9.85 -0.77
N ILE A 92 15.50 8.52 -0.86
CA ILE A 92 14.48 7.60 -0.32
C ILE A 92 14.57 7.47 1.21
N ALA A 93 15.70 7.82 1.83
CA ALA A 93 16.00 7.64 3.26
C ALA A 93 16.41 8.94 3.95
#